data_AF-A0A1Q4XMS3-F1
#
_entry.id   AF-A0A1Q4XMS3-F1
#
_cell.length_a   1.000
_cell.length_b   1.000
_cell.length_c   1.000
_cell.angle_alpha   90.00
_cell.angle_beta   90.00
_cell.angle_gamma   90.00
#
_symmetry.space_group_name_H-M   'P 1'
#
loop_
_entity.id
_entity.type
_entity.pdbx_description
1 polymer ?
#
loop_
_entity_poly.entity_id
_entity_poly.type
_entity_poly.pdbx_seq_one_letter_code
_entity_poly.pdbx_strand_id
1 'polypeptide(L)'
;MSYRYAVERTDHSVLASGHVLRSAPGFPGFPVRLASELFQRAMVHTGREAVRLWDPCCGSGYLATVLGFLHRDRLTHVRASDVDADAVALAERNLRLLTGEGLVEREEELRRSARDFGRVTFVERAEAARDLAAGLAAMGGDLPSETAVADVFSLTEPVDADLVVTDVPYGEMTRWAGAVPGEDPMRGFLRSLGRVLPERAVAVVTARTRRVALPEGVRALERVRVGNRAAVLVRARDIAQ
;
A
#
# COMPACT_ATOMS: atom_id res chain seq x y z
N MET A 1 2.71 -21.73 3.33
CA MET A 1 1.73 -21.09 4.22
C MET A 1 0.42 -20.96 3.46
N SER A 2 -0.72 -21.23 4.08
CA SER A 2 -2.04 -20.97 3.50
C SER A 2 -2.49 -19.54 3.83
N TYR A 3 -3.33 -18.99 2.95
CA TYR A 3 -4.10 -17.79 3.26
C TYR A 3 -5.04 -18.09 4.43
N ARG A 4 -5.09 -17.20 5.44
CA ARG A 4 -5.95 -17.33 6.63
C ARG A 4 -7.22 -16.51 6.49
N TYR A 5 -7.15 -15.36 5.82
CA TYR A 5 -8.27 -14.43 5.70
C TYR A 5 -8.76 -14.30 4.26
N ALA A 6 -7.86 -14.09 3.30
CA ALA A 6 -8.20 -14.11 1.88
C ALA A 6 -8.22 -15.56 1.35
N VAL A 7 -9.04 -16.42 1.97
CA VAL A 7 -9.13 -17.86 1.66
C VAL A 7 -9.70 -18.14 0.27
N GLU A 8 -10.68 -17.34 -0.15
CA GLU A 8 -11.26 -17.41 -1.47
C GLU A 8 -10.37 -16.72 -2.51
N ARG A 9 -10.45 -17.21 -3.75
CA ARG A 9 -9.80 -16.58 -4.91
C ARG A 9 -10.81 -15.68 -5.61
N THR A 10 -11.21 -14.62 -4.92
CA THR A 10 -12.08 -13.59 -5.49
C THR A 10 -11.41 -12.95 -6.70
N ASP A 11 -12.20 -12.67 -7.74
CA ASP A 11 -11.70 -11.91 -8.88
C ASP A 11 -11.53 -10.44 -8.50
N HIS A 12 -10.30 -9.94 -8.68
CA HIS A 12 -9.93 -8.55 -8.46
C HIS A 12 -9.38 -7.92 -9.74
N SER A 13 -9.74 -8.44 -10.91
CA SER A 13 -9.35 -7.95 -12.22
C SER A 13 -9.57 -6.43 -12.38
N VAL A 14 -10.67 -5.90 -11.82
CA VAL A 14 -10.98 -4.46 -11.83
C VAL A 14 -9.93 -3.60 -11.11
N LEU A 15 -9.24 -4.17 -10.12
CA LEU A 15 -8.16 -3.53 -9.34
C LEU A 15 -6.77 -3.75 -9.96
N ALA A 16 -6.67 -4.45 -11.10
CA ALA A 16 -5.38 -4.67 -11.74
C ALA A 16 -4.72 -3.35 -12.18
N SER A 17 -3.39 -3.29 -12.07
CA SER A 17 -2.60 -2.15 -12.51
C SER A 17 -2.81 -1.91 -14.02
N GLY A 18 -3.16 -0.68 -14.39
CA GLY A 18 -3.45 -0.30 -15.78
C GLY A 18 -4.90 -0.56 -16.21
N HIS A 19 -5.75 -1.09 -15.33
CA HIS A 19 -7.19 -1.14 -15.51
C HIS A 19 -7.82 0.21 -15.12
N VAL A 20 -8.51 0.30 -13.97
CA VAL A 20 -8.94 1.59 -13.40
C VAL A 20 -7.74 2.29 -12.76
N LEU A 21 -6.99 1.55 -11.92
CA LEU A 21 -5.77 2.05 -11.28
C LEU A 21 -4.71 2.35 -12.33
N ARG A 22 -4.00 3.46 -12.14
CA ARG A 22 -2.99 3.98 -13.05
C ARG A 22 -1.69 3.20 -12.87
N SER A 23 -1.05 2.87 -14.00
CA SER A 23 0.22 2.16 -14.09
C SER A 23 1.28 3.00 -14.80
N ALA A 24 2.54 2.83 -14.44
CA ALA A 24 3.66 3.36 -15.20
C ALA A 24 4.84 2.35 -15.22
N PRO A 25 5.71 2.39 -16.24
CA PRO A 25 6.94 1.60 -16.26
C PRO A 25 7.77 1.85 -14.99
N GLY A 26 8.42 0.81 -14.46
CA GLY A 26 9.21 0.92 -13.23
C GLY A 26 8.43 0.75 -11.93
N PHE A 27 7.09 0.81 -11.96
CA PHE A 27 6.24 0.68 -10.77
C PHE A 27 5.35 -0.57 -10.83
N PRO A 28 5.86 -1.75 -10.40
CA PRO A 28 5.10 -2.99 -10.49
C PRO A 28 3.90 -2.96 -9.53
N GLY A 29 2.81 -3.62 -9.95
CA GLY A 29 1.68 -3.87 -9.04
C GLY A 29 2.02 -4.87 -7.92
N PHE A 30 1.15 -4.91 -6.92
CA PHE A 30 1.20 -5.87 -5.82
C PHE A 30 0.07 -6.91 -5.95
N PRO A 31 0.28 -8.20 -5.59
CA PRO A 31 -0.81 -9.18 -5.65
C PRO A 31 -1.95 -8.80 -4.71
N VAL A 32 -3.13 -8.47 -5.26
CA VAL A 32 -4.28 -7.95 -4.50
C VAL A 32 -4.68 -8.85 -3.34
N ARG A 33 -4.76 -10.17 -3.60
CA ARG A 33 -5.07 -11.17 -2.58
C ARG A 33 -4.06 -11.17 -1.42
N LEU A 34 -2.78 -10.98 -1.71
CA LEU A 34 -1.75 -10.89 -0.68
C LEU A 34 -1.86 -9.57 0.09
N ALA A 35 -2.22 -8.46 -0.56
CA ALA A 35 -2.41 -7.18 0.13
C ALA A 35 -3.51 -7.32 1.20
N SER A 36 -4.67 -7.85 0.80
CA SER A 36 -5.78 -8.08 1.73
C SER A 36 -5.42 -9.04 2.86
N GLU A 37 -4.72 -10.14 2.55
CA GLU A 37 -4.26 -11.10 3.55
C GLU A 37 -3.35 -10.46 4.60
N LEU A 38 -2.39 -9.65 4.15
CA LEU A 38 -1.45 -8.97 5.04
C LEU A 38 -2.14 -7.91 5.90
N PHE A 39 -3.06 -7.14 5.33
CA PHE A 39 -3.86 -6.17 6.05
C PHE A 39 -4.69 -6.83 7.15
N GLN A 40 -5.45 -7.88 6.83
CA GLN A 40 -6.30 -8.56 7.81
C GLN A 40 -5.51 -9.24 8.93
N ARG A 41 -4.33 -9.80 8.63
CA ARG A 41 -3.39 -10.27 9.66
C ARG A 41 -2.97 -9.15 10.59
N ALA A 42 -2.62 -7.99 10.04
CA ALA A 42 -2.18 -6.86 10.83
C ALA A 42 -3.29 -6.27 11.70
N MET A 43 -4.52 -6.19 11.19
CA MET A 43 -5.69 -5.70 11.94
C MET A 43 -5.94 -6.48 13.24
N VAL A 44 -5.68 -7.79 13.27
CA VAL A 44 -5.78 -8.58 14.51
C VAL A 44 -4.77 -8.10 15.56
N HIS A 45 -3.59 -7.65 15.13
CA HIS A 45 -2.54 -7.17 16.02
C HIS A 45 -2.69 -5.70 16.42
N THR A 46 -3.44 -4.88 15.64
CA THR A 46 -3.76 -3.51 16.05
C THR A 46 -4.81 -3.51 17.15
N GLY A 47 -5.73 -4.49 17.15
CA GLY A 47 -6.84 -4.55 18.11
C GLY A 47 -7.85 -3.41 17.95
N ARG A 48 -7.84 -2.74 16.79
CA ARG A 48 -8.70 -1.59 16.48
C ARG A 48 -9.76 -1.99 15.47
N GLU A 49 -10.92 -1.35 15.55
CA GLU A 49 -11.96 -1.49 14.53
C GLU A 49 -11.51 -0.81 13.24
N ALA A 50 -11.06 0.44 13.29
CA ALA A 50 -10.50 1.15 12.15
C ALA A 50 -9.13 1.76 12.46
N VAL A 51 -8.32 1.96 11.40
CA VAL A 51 -6.92 2.39 11.49
C VAL A 51 -6.57 3.49 10.49
N ARG A 52 -5.57 4.30 10.84
CA ARG A 52 -4.83 5.15 9.89
C ARG A 52 -3.72 4.31 9.24
N LEU A 53 -3.76 4.19 7.92
CA LEU A 53 -2.77 3.45 7.14
C LEU A 53 -1.67 4.37 6.62
N TRP A 54 -0.42 3.93 6.68
CA TRP A 54 0.70 4.57 6.01
C TRP A 54 1.52 3.58 5.17
N ASP A 55 1.81 3.97 3.92
CA ASP A 55 2.78 3.30 3.04
C ASP A 55 4.00 4.22 2.83
N PRO A 56 5.12 4.03 3.56
CA PRO A 56 6.31 4.87 3.50
C PRO A 56 7.23 4.65 2.29
N CYS A 57 6.96 3.62 1.48
CA CYS A 57 7.68 3.31 0.25
C CYS A 57 6.65 3.00 -0.83
N CYS A 58 5.76 3.97 -1.08
CA CYS A 58 4.50 3.69 -1.76
C CYS A 58 4.65 3.34 -3.24
N GLY A 59 5.78 3.68 -3.87
CA GLY A 59 5.92 3.59 -5.33
C GLY A 59 4.76 4.31 -6.02
N SER A 60 4.01 3.60 -6.86
CA SER A 60 2.82 4.13 -7.55
C SER A 60 1.60 4.34 -6.67
N GLY A 61 1.67 4.10 -5.35
CA GLY A 61 0.51 4.13 -4.45
C GLY A 61 -0.50 3.00 -4.69
N TYR A 62 -0.19 2.03 -5.57
CA TYR A 62 -1.07 0.93 -5.93
C TYR A 62 -1.49 0.10 -4.71
N LEU A 63 -0.54 -0.28 -3.85
CA LEU A 63 -0.80 -1.09 -2.65
C LEU A 63 -1.77 -0.37 -1.71
N ALA A 64 -1.46 0.88 -1.36
CA ALA A 64 -2.30 1.71 -0.51
C ALA A 64 -3.71 1.91 -1.09
N THR A 65 -3.83 2.17 -2.40
CA THR A 65 -5.12 2.35 -3.09
C THR A 65 -5.94 1.06 -3.09
N VAL A 66 -5.32 -0.10 -3.36
CA VAL A 66 -6.00 -1.40 -3.30
C VAL A 66 -6.54 -1.68 -1.90
N LEU A 67 -5.74 -1.41 -0.86
CA LEU A 67 -6.19 -1.56 0.52
C LEU A 67 -7.33 -0.60 0.85
N GLY A 68 -7.26 0.63 0.35
CA GLY A 68 -8.33 1.63 0.45
C GLY A 68 -9.67 1.14 -0.11
N PHE A 69 -9.66 0.49 -1.28
CA PHE A 69 -10.87 -0.10 -1.85
C PHE A 69 -11.35 -1.33 -1.08
N LEU A 70 -10.47 -2.28 -0.77
CA LEU A 70 -10.88 -3.57 -0.20
C LEU A 70 -11.31 -3.48 1.26
N HIS A 71 -10.83 -2.48 1.98
CA HIS A 71 -10.99 -2.35 3.42
C HIS A 71 -11.42 -0.95 3.82
N ARG A 72 -12.23 -0.30 2.98
CA ARG A 72 -12.69 1.08 3.19
C ARG A 72 -13.32 1.27 4.57
N ASP A 73 -14.16 0.35 5.00
CA ASP A 73 -14.86 0.35 6.30
C ASP A 73 -13.91 0.23 7.50
N ARG A 74 -12.66 -0.19 7.27
CA ARG A 74 -11.62 -0.38 8.29
C ARG A 74 -10.54 0.70 8.27
N LEU A 75 -10.64 1.66 7.36
CA LEU A 75 -9.64 2.72 7.16
C LEU A 75 -10.25 4.09 7.41
N THR A 76 -9.59 4.90 8.24
CA THR A 76 -9.99 6.29 8.50
C THR A 76 -9.19 7.30 7.68
N HIS A 77 -7.99 6.92 7.27
CA HIS A 77 -7.08 7.76 6.48
C HIS A 77 -6.01 6.89 5.80
N VAL A 78 -5.54 7.30 4.63
CA VAL A 78 -4.40 6.68 3.92
C VAL A 78 -3.32 7.72 3.63
N ARG A 79 -2.13 7.54 4.21
CA ARG A 79 -0.94 8.29 3.84
C ARG A 79 -0.05 7.46 2.94
N ALA A 80 0.45 8.04 1.86
CA ALA A 80 1.48 7.43 1.04
C ALA A 80 2.66 8.38 0.88
N SER A 81 3.88 7.87 1.03
CA SER A 81 5.07 8.65 0.79
C SER A 81 6.14 7.82 0.11
N ASP A 82 6.98 8.52 -0.65
CA ASP A 82 8.17 7.94 -1.28
C ASP A 82 9.24 9.04 -1.39
N VAL A 83 10.49 8.64 -1.55
CA VAL A 83 11.59 9.59 -1.81
C VAL A 83 11.58 10.06 -3.26
N ASP A 84 11.02 9.26 -4.16
CA ASP A 84 10.89 9.59 -5.58
C ASP A 84 9.62 10.43 -5.85
N ALA A 85 9.81 11.66 -6.32
CA ALA A 85 8.71 12.57 -6.64
C ALA A 85 7.82 12.06 -7.78
N ASP A 86 8.36 11.33 -8.76
CA ASP A 86 7.57 10.77 -9.85
C ASP A 86 6.67 9.63 -9.35
N ALA A 87 7.18 8.84 -8.40
CA ALA A 87 6.41 7.82 -7.70
C ALA A 87 5.25 8.46 -6.94
N VAL A 88 5.53 9.51 -6.16
CA VAL A 88 4.53 10.26 -5.39
C VAL A 88 3.46 10.89 -6.29
N ALA A 89 3.83 11.48 -7.43
CA ALA A 89 2.86 12.04 -8.39
C ALA A 89 1.95 10.95 -9.00
N LEU A 90 2.44 9.73 -9.18
CA LEU A 90 1.59 8.60 -9.59
C LEU A 90 0.72 8.10 -8.43
N ALA A 91 1.27 8.05 -7.21
CA ALA A 91 0.53 7.68 -6.00
C ALA A 91 -0.63 8.64 -5.73
N GLU A 92 -0.43 9.94 -5.90
CA GLU A 92 -1.48 10.96 -5.73
C GLU A 92 -2.65 10.70 -6.66
N ARG A 93 -2.37 10.45 -7.94
CA ARG A 93 -3.42 10.12 -8.92
C ARG A 93 -4.12 8.80 -8.60
N ASN A 94 -3.43 7.82 -8.02
CA ASN A 94 -4.07 6.57 -7.61
C ASN A 94 -4.92 6.75 -6.34
N LEU A 95 -4.42 7.47 -5.33
CA LEU A 95 -5.18 7.74 -4.11
C LEU A 95 -6.37 8.65 -4.34
N ARG A 96 -6.33 9.54 -5.34
CA ARG A 96 -7.51 10.31 -5.77
C ARG A 96 -8.70 9.42 -6.13
N LEU A 97 -8.46 8.19 -6.59
CA LEU A 97 -9.51 7.19 -6.88
C LEU A 97 -10.25 6.72 -5.61
N LEU A 98 -9.75 7.02 -4.41
CA LEU A 98 -10.44 6.72 -3.16
C LEU A 98 -11.52 7.77 -2.81
N THR A 99 -11.96 8.54 -3.80
CA THR A 99 -13.07 9.48 -3.71
C THR A 99 -14.04 9.24 -4.87
N GLY A 100 -15.33 9.48 -4.64
CA GLY A 100 -16.34 9.41 -5.69
C GLY A 100 -16.03 10.37 -6.84
N GLU A 101 -15.58 11.59 -6.51
CA GLU A 101 -15.16 12.58 -7.50
C GLU A 101 -14.00 12.09 -8.37
N GLY A 102 -12.93 11.56 -7.76
CA GLY A 102 -11.78 11.05 -8.50
C GLY A 102 -12.10 9.83 -9.37
N LEU A 103 -13.09 9.03 -9.00
CA LEU A 103 -13.58 7.92 -9.84
C LEU A 103 -14.42 8.41 -11.01
N VAL A 104 -15.24 9.44 -10.84
CA VAL A 104 -15.97 10.10 -11.94
C VAL A 104 -14.98 10.71 -12.95
N GLU A 105 -13.99 11.46 -12.47
CA GLU A 105 -12.90 11.98 -13.31
C GLU A 105 -12.22 10.86 -14.11
N ARG A 106 -11.92 9.74 -13.44
CA ARG A 106 -11.28 8.59 -14.07
C ARG A 106 -12.19 7.89 -15.10
N GLU A 107 -13.48 7.75 -14.81
CA GLU A 107 -14.47 7.23 -15.75
C GLU A 107 -14.49 8.08 -17.02
N GLU A 108 -14.54 9.41 -16.88
CA GLU A 108 -14.55 10.34 -18.01
C GLU A 108 -13.27 10.26 -18.85
N GLU A 109 -12.10 10.18 -18.21
CA GLU A 109 -10.81 9.94 -18.89
C GLU A 109 -10.84 8.65 -19.74
N LEU A 110 -11.38 7.57 -19.18
CA LEU A 110 -11.47 6.27 -19.87
C LEU A 110 -12.47 6.34 -21.03
N ARG A 111 -13.62 7.00 -20.85
CA ARG A 111 -14.59 7.22 -21.94
C ARG A 111 -14.03 8.12 -23.05
N ARG A 112 -13.23 9.14 -22.73
CA ARG A 112 -12.47 9.92 -23.73
C ARG A 112 -11.52 9.03 -24.50
N SER A 113 -10.70 8.23 -23.80
CA SER A 113 -9.77 7.28 -24.42
C SER A 113 -10.48 6.26 -25.32
N ALA A 114 -11.68 5.79 -24.93
CA ALA A 114 -12.49 4.91 -25.77
C ALA A 114 -12.87 5.56 -27.10
N ARG A 115 -13.24 6.85 -27.09
CA ARG A 115 -13.56 7.63 -28.30
C ARG A 115 -12.33 7.88 -29.16
N ASP A 116 -11.22 8.29 -28.53
CA ASP A 116 -10.00 8.69 -29.24
C ASP A 116 -9.30 7.49 -29.90
N PHE A 117 -9.32 6.32 -29.26
CA PHE A 117 -8.62 5.12 -29.74
C PHE A 117 -9.54 4.03 -30.30
N GLY A 118 -10.86 4.17 -30.20
CA GLY A 118 -11.83 3.21 -30.71
C GLY A 118 -11.77 1.82 -30.06
N ARG A 119 -11.31 1.71 -28.81
CA ARG A 119 -11.14 0.40 -28.12
C ARG A 119 -12.22 0.15 -27.08
N VAL A 120 -12.97 -0.94 -27.25
CA VAL A 120 -14.05 -1.38 -26.33
C VAL A 120 -13.53 -1.58 -24.90
N THR A 121 -12.28 -2.01 -24.73
CA THR A 121 -11.68 -2.23 -23.40
C THR A 121 -11.62 -0.97 -22.54
N PHE A 122 -11.63 0.24 -23.13
CA PHE A 122 -11.73 1.48 -22.35
C PHE A 122 -13.15 1.74 -21.83
N VAL A 123 -14.19 1.27 -22.54
CA VAL A 123 -15.57 1.34 -22.07
C VAL A 123 -15.77 0.43 -20.87
N GLU A 124 -15.29 -0.82 -20.95
CA GLU A 124 -15.34 -1.78 -19.84
C GLU A 124 -14.60 -1.25 -18.60
N ARG A 125 -13.44 -0.59 -18.79
CA ARG A 125 -12.72 0.06 -17.69
C ARG A 125 -13.48 1.24 -17.09
N ALA A 126 -14.18 2.01 -17.92
CA ALA A 126 -15.00 3.13 -17.44
C ALA A 126 -16.18 2.62 -16.61
N GLU A 127 -16.83 1.54 -17.04
CA GLU A 127 -17.88 0.85 -16.27
C GLU A 127 -17.34 0.32 -14.95
N ALA A 128 -16.17 -0.30 -14.95
CA ALA A 128 -15.52 -0.73 -13.71
C ALA A 128 -15.18 0.44 -12.76
N ALA A 129 -14.82 1.62 -13.27
CA ALA A 129 -14.58 2.81 -12.45
C ALA A 129 -15.88 3.28 -11.78
N ARG A 130 -16.99 3.26 -12.52
CA ARG A 130 -18.33 3.56 -11.99
C ARG A 130 -18.75 2.56 -10.91
N ASP A 131 -18.52 1.27 -11.13
CA ASP A 131 -18.87 0.22 -10.16
C ASP A 131 -18.01 0.33 -8.89
N LEU A 132 -16.72 0.68 -9.04
CA LEU A 132 -15.85 1.00 -7.89
C LEU A 132 -16.39 2.19 -7.09
N ALA A 133 -16.95 3.22 -7.75
CA ALA A 133 -17.53 4.37 -7.05
C ALA A 133 -18.77 3.97 -6.24
N ALA A 134 -19.63 3.13 -6.81
CA ALA A 134 -20.79 2.58 -6.10
C ALA A 134 -20.38 1.70 -4.91
N GLY A 135 -19.37 0.84 -5.10
CA GLY A 135 -18.81 0.01 -4.03
C GLY A 135 -18.19 0.84 -2.90
N LEU A 136 -17.40 1.86 -3.26
CA LEU A 136 -16.80 2.77 -2.29
C LEU A 136 -17.88 3.49 -1.47
N ALA A 137 -18.92 4.02 -2.12
CA ALA A 137 -20.06 4.65 -1.45
C ALA A 137 -20.77 3.69 -0.47
N ALA A 138 -20.98 2.44 -0.87
CA ALA A 138 -21.60 1.42 -0.03
C ALA A 138 -20.76 1.02 1.20
N MET A 139 -19.43 1.17 1.14
CA MET A 139 -18.51 0.79 2.21
C MET A 139 -18.07 1.95 3.10
N GLY A 140 -18.66 3.14 2.95
CA GLY A 140 -18.39 4.30 3.81
C GLY A 140 -18.01 5.58 3.07
N GLY A 141 -18.02 5.60 1.74
CA GLY A 141 -17.77 6.78 0.92
C GLY A 141 -16.30 7.13 0.79
N ASP A 142 -16.02 8.42 0.56
CA ASP A 142 -14.67 8.93 0.33
C ASP A 142 -13.72 8.59 1.48
N LEU A 143 -12.51 8.13 1.16
CA LEU A 143 -11.44 7.87 2.12
C LEU A 143 -10.43 9.02 2.06
N PRO A 144 -10.28 9.82 3.13
CA PRO A 144 -9.26 10.84 3.19
C PRO A 144 -7.87 10.25 2.94
N SER A 145 -7.09 10.91 2.08
CA SER A 145 -5.76 10.47 1.74
C SER A 145 -4.81 11.63 1.52
N GLU A 146 -3.53 11.43 1.84
CA GLU A 146 -2.47 12.40 1.59
C GLU A 146 -1.23 11.74 0.98
N THR A 147 -0.51 12.50 0.16
CA THR A 147 0.78 12.12 -0.41
C THR A 147 1.88 13.09 -0.03
N ALA A 148 3.08 12.58 0.19
CA ALA A 148 4.24 13.42 0.46
C ALA A 148 5.53 12.83 -0.13
N VAL A 149 6.36 13.70 -0.71
CA VAL A 149 7.77 13.34 -0.99
C VAL A 149 8.51 13.35 0.34
N ALA A 150 8.97 12.18 0.78
CA ALA A 150 9.64 12.02 2.05
C ALA A 150 10.64 10.87 2.00
N ASP A 151 11.86 11.13 2.47
CA ASP A 151 12.83 10.09 2.73
C ASP A 151 12.57 9.47 4.10
N VAL A 152 12.10 8.22 4.10
CA VAL A 152 11.78 7.47 5.33
C VAL A 152 12.98 7.38 6.28
N PHE A 153 14.23 7.38 5.80
CA PHE A 153 15.40 7.32 6.68
C PHE A 153 15.66 8.64 7.43
N SER A 154 15.17 9.75 6.88
CA SER A 154 15.39 11.11 7.40
C SER A 154 14.31 11.60 8.37
N LEU A 155 13.16 10.90 8.46
CA LEU A 155 11.99 11.37 9.21
C LEU A 155 12.24 11.43 10.73
N THR A 156 12.11 12.61 11.33
CA THR A 156 12.25 12.83 12.79
C THR A 156 10.92 13.07 13.49
N GLU A 157 9.94 13.64 12.79
CA GLU A 157 8.66 13.99 13.37
C GLU A 157 7.74 12.77 13.53
N PRO A 158 6.94 12.71 14.61
CA PRO A 158 5.95 11.65 14.77
C PRO A 158 4.96 11.61 13.60
N VAL A 159 4.66 10.39 13.13
CA VAL A 159 3.67 10.11 12.09
C VAL A 159 2.45 9.46 12.72
N ASP A 160 1.29 10.11 12.63
CA ASP A 160 0.03 9.56 13.16
C ASP A 160 -0.52 8.44 12.25
N ALA A 161 0.02 7.24 12.45
CA ALA A 161 -0.39 6.01 11.78
C ALA A 161 -0.49 4.85 12.76
N ASP A 162 -1.54 4.05 12.63
CA ASP A 162 -1.78 2.85 13.44
C ASP A 162 -1.22 1.60 12.78
N LEU A 163 -1.15 1.62 11.45
CA LEU A 163 -0.78 0.50 10.61
C LEU A 163 0.12 0.98 9.47
N VAL A 164 1.28 0.34 9.32
CA VAL A 164 2.11 0.46 8.12
C VAL A 164 1.97 -0.80 7.28
N VAL A 165 1.76 -0.66 5.97
CA VAL A 165 1.85 -1.78 5.01
C VAL A 165 2.62 -1.31 3.79
N THR A 166 3.75 -1.96 3.51
CA THR A 166 4.65 -1.50 2.44
C THR A 166 5.45 -2.64 1.80
N ASP A 167 5.57 -2.62 0.46
CA ASP A 167 6.43 -3.53 -0.33
C ASP A 167 7.75 -2.80 -0.58
N VAL A 168 8.77 -3.11 0.22
CA VAL A 168 10.03 -2.38 0.18
C VAL A 168 10.92 -2.85 -0.97
N PRO A 169 11.74 -1.96 -1.55
CA PRO A 169 12.74 -2.36 -2.53
C PRO A 169 13.71 -3.38 -1.90
N TYR A 170 13.88 -4.53 -2.53
CA TYR A 170 14.77 -5.58 -2.05
C TYR A 170 15.39 -6.37 -3.20
N GLY A 171 16.70 -6.62 -3.11
CA GLY A 171 17.47 -7.33 -4.14
C GLY A 171 18.01 -6.39 -5.22
N GLU A 172 18.28 -6.93 -6.41
CA GLU A 172 19.03 -6.22 -7.47
C GLU A 172 18.18 -5.33 -8.37
N MET A 173 16.86 -5.58 -8.46
CA MET A 173 15.98 -4.90 -9.43
C MET A 173 15.59 -3.47 -9.01
N THR A 174 15.51 -3.19 -7.71
CA THR A 174 15.15 -1.87 -7.18
C THR A 174 15.97 -1.65 -5.91
N ARG A 175 16.73 -0.56 -5.88
CA ARG A 175 17.61 -0.22 -4.76
C ARG A 175 16.91 0.78 -3.86
N TRP A 176 17.24 0.75 -2.57
CA TRP A 176 16.89 1.84 -1.66
C TRP A 176 17.48 3.16 -2.17
N ALA A 177 16.72 4.24 -1.99
CA ALA A 177 17.12 5.60 -2.32
C ALA A 177 16.93 6.50 -1.09
N GLY A 178 17.47 7.72 -1.14
CA GLY A 178 17.52 8.66 -0.02
C GLY A 178 18.81 8.53 0.81
N ALA A 179 18.76 9.00 2.05
CA ALA A 179 19.82 8.93 3.05
C ALA A 179 19.94 7.51 3.63
N VAL A 180 20.10 6.52 2.75
CA VAL A 180 20.27 5.12 3.12
C VAL A 180 21.49 5.00 4.05
N PRO A 181 21.33 4.47 5.27
CA PRO A 181 22.44 4.28 6.19
C PRO A 181 23.52 3.37 5.58
N GLY A 182 24.78 3.56 5.97
CA GLY A 182 25.89 2.67 5.56
C GLY A 182 25.81 1.24 6.13
N GLU A 183 24.84 0.96 7.01
CA GLU A 183 24.50 -0.36 7.54
C GLU A 183 23.43 -1.08 6.68
N ASP A 184 22.88 -2.21 7.16
CA ASP A 184 21.78 -2.93 6.51
C ASP A 184 20.54 -2.00 6.32
N PRO A 185 20.14 -1.66 5.08
CA PRO A 185 19.04 -0.74 4.82
C PRO A 185 17.71 -1.18 5.44
N MET A 186 17.46 -2.49 5.54
CA MET A 186 16.25 -3.01 6.18
C MET A 186 16.23 -2.68 7.68
N ARG A 187 17.37 -2.75 8.35
CA ARG A 187 17.49 -2.39 9.77
C ARG A 187 17.28 -0.89 9.96
N GLY A 188 17.94 -0.06 9.14
CA GLY A 188 17.75 1.39 9.17
C GLY A 188 16.29 1.79 8.94
N PHE A 189 15.62 1.11 8.01
CA PHE A 189 14.20 1.34 7.71
C PHE A 189 13.31 1.02 8.92
N LEU A 190 13.47 -0.18 9.50
CA LEU A 190 12.71 -0.59 10.69
C LEU A 190 12.96 0.35 11.88
N ARG A 191 14.21 0.77 12.10
CA ARG A 191 14.53 1.75 13.15
C ARG A 191 13.84 3.08 12.92
N SER A 192 13.83 3.57 11.67
CA SER A 192 13.15 4.82 11.36
C SER A 192 11.64 4.74 11.62
N LEU A 193 11.01 3.63 11.24
CA LEU A 193 9.59 3.39 11.57
C LEU A 193 9.37 3.38 13.08
N GLY A 194 10.21 2.69 13.85
CA GLY A 194 10.10 2.66 15.31
C GLY A 194 10.28 4.02 15.98
N ARG A 195 11.07 4.92 15.37
CA ARG A 195 11.28 6.30 15.85
C ARG A 195 10.05 7.19 15.68
N VAL A 196 9.34 7.06 14.57
CA VAL A 196 8.28 8.02 14.19
C VAL A 196 6.87 7.50 14.45
N LEU A 197 6.67 6.18 14.55
CA LEU A 197 5.36 5.60 14.78
C LEU A 197 4.98 5.58 16.27
N PRO A 198 3.68 5.67 16.60
CA PRO A 198 3.18 5.36 17.93
C PRO A 198 3.61 3.97 18.37
N GLU A 199 3.98 3.79 19.64
CA GLU A 199 4.52 2.53 20.17
C GLU A 199 3.69 1.28 19.85
N ARG A 200 2.36 1.44 19.77
CA ARG A 200 1.42 0.35 19.53
C ARG A 200 1.16 0.07 18.05
N ALA A 201 1.64 0.92 17.15
CA ALA A 201 1.45 0.75 15.72
C ALA A 201 2.06 -0.58 15.25
N VAL A 202 1.42 -1.19 14.25
CA VAL A 202 1.86 -2.43 13.63
C VAL A 202 2.48 -2.10 12.28
N ALA A 203 3.69 -2.57 12.02
CA ALA A 203 4.33 -2.45 10.72
C ALA A 203 4.35 -3.81 10.01
N VAL A 204 3.82 -3.82 8.80
CA VAL A 204 3.89 -4.92 7.84
C VAL A 204 4.89 -4.55 6.76
N VAL A 205 6.02 -5.25 6.77
CA VAL A 205 7.08 -5.06 5.78
C VAL A 205 7.13 -6.30 4.90
N THR A 206 6.90 -6.13 3.61
CA THR A 206 7.01 -7.21 2.63
C THR A 206 8.05 -6.91 1.57
N ALA A 207 8.66 -7.96 1.04
CA ALA A 207 9.69 -7.87 0.03
C ALA A 207 9.77 -9.17 -0.77
N ARG A 208 10.32 -9.09 -1.98
CA ARG A 208 10.68 -10.27 -2.79
C ARG A 208 11.96 -10.93 -2.28
N THR A 209 11.83 -11.66 -1.18
CA THR A 209 12.92 -12.37 -0.53
C THR A 209 12.44 -13.68 0.09
N ARG A 210 13.38 -14.56 0.48
CA ARG A 210 13.08 -15.77 1.24
C ARG A 210 12.61 -15.45 2.67
N ARG A 211 13.15 -14.38 3.27
CA ARG A 211 12.87 -13.96 4.64
C ARG A 211 13.25 -12.49 4.83
N VAL A 212 12.39 -11.71 5.47
CA VAL A 212 12.74 -10.37 5.97
C VAL A 212 13.55 -10.51 7.26
N ALA A 213 14.78 -10.01 7.24
CA ALA A 213 15.64 -9.97 8.43
C ALA A 213 15.09 -8.95 9.43
N LEU A 214 15.16 -9.28 10.72
CA LEU A 214 14.86 -8.35 11.80
C LEU A 214 16.15 -8.05 12.56
N PRO A 215 16.26 -6.89 13.22
CA PRO A 215 17.34 -6.62 14.14
C PRO A 215 17.40 -7.67 15.26
N GLU A 216 18.56 -7.80 15.90
CA GLU A 216 18.74 -8.70 17.02
C GLU A 216 17.80 -8.35 18.18
N GLY A 217 17.27 -9.36 18.88
CA GLY A 217 16.29 -9.16 19.97
C GLY A 217 14.86 -8.88 19.52
N VAL A 218 14.63 -8.42 18.28
CA VAL A 218 13.29 -8.12 17.76
C VAL A 218 12.53 -9.41 17.41
N ARG A 219 11.36 -9.58 18.04
CA ARG A 219 10.45 -10.70 17.75
C ARG A 219 9.36 -10.26 16.79
N ALA A 220 9.15 -11.06 15.74
CA ALA A 220 8.01 -10.86 14.84
C ALA A 220 6.71 -11.20 15.56
N LEU A 221 5.68 -10.39 15.37
CA LEU A 221 4.29 -10.73 15.69
C LEU A 221 3.83 -11.89 14.79
N GLU A 222 4.15 -11.81 13.50
CA GLU A 222 3.89 -12.88 12.54
C GLU A 222 4.91 -12.83 11.39
N ARG A 223 5.14 -13.99 10.76
CA ARG A 223 5.90 -14.11 9.51
C ARG A 223 5.03 -14.78 8.46
N VAL A 224 4.99 -14.18 7.28
CA VAL A 224 4.18 -14.64 6.16
C VAL A 224 5.09 -14.94 4.98
N ARG A 225 4.84 -16.03 4.25
CA ARG A 225 5.53 -16.31 2.99
C ARG A 225 4.55 -16.86 1.97
N VAL A 226 4.45 -16.17 0.84
CA VAL A 226 3.59 -16.53 -0.29
C VAL A 226 4.39 -16.38 -1.57
N GLY A 227 4.60 -17.48 -2.28
CA GLY A 227 5.44 -17.51 -3.47
C GLY A 227 6.86 -17.00 -3.19
N ASN A 228 7.28 -15.98 -3.95
CA ASN A 228 8.59 -15.34 -3.85
C ASN A 228 8.62 -14.13 -2.88
N ARG A 229 7.51 -13.83 -2.20
CA ARG A 229 7.44 -12.75 -1.21
C ARG A 229 7.43 -13.29 0.20
N ALA A 230 8.19 -12.63 1.05
CA ALA A 230 8.10 -12.76 2.50
C ALA A 230 7.56 -11.46 3.07
N ALA A 231 6.82 -11.56 4.17
CA ALA A 231 6.42 -10.42 4.98
C ALA A 231 6.68 -10.71 6.45
N VAL A 232 6.88 -9.65 7.22
CA VAL A 232 6.98 -9.69 8.66
C VAL A 232 6.08 -8.63 9.27
N LEU A 233 5.41 -8.99 10.35
CA LEU A 233 4.62 -8.09 11.15
C LEU A 233 5.39 -7.84 12.44
N VAL A 234 5.58 -6.58 12.81
CA VAL A 234 6.28 -6.15 14.03
C VAL A 234 5.52 -5.00 14.68
N ARG A 235 5.73 -4.79 15.97
CA ARG A 235 5.21 -3.61 16.67
C ARG A 235 6.27 -2.51 16.67
N ALA A 236 5.86 -1.25 16.50
CA ALA A 236 6.75 -0.10 16.41
C ALA A 236 7.74 0.00 17.59
N ARG A 237 7.25 -0.16 18.83
CA ARG A 237 8.12 -0.13 20.03
C ARG A 237 9.22 -1.19 20.04
N ASP A 238 9.01 -2.31 19.34
CA ASP A 238 9.95 -3.43 19.32
C ASP A 238 11.08 -3.17 18.29
N ILE A 239 10.94 -2.17 17.42
CA ILE A 239 11.91 -1.80 16.37
C ILE A 239 12.51 -0.41 16.55
N ALA A 240 12.18 0.31 17.62
CA ALA A 240 12.69 1.67 17.89
C ALA A 240 14.15 1.71 18.41
N GLN A 241 14.83 0.56 18.48
CA GLN A 241 16.16 0.39 19.11
C GLN A 241 17.33 0.58 18.14
#